data_AF-A0A7C1PP70-F1
#
_entry.id   AF-A0A7C1PP70-F1
#
_cell.length_a   1.000
_cell.length_b   1.000
_cell.length_c   1.000
_cell.angle_alpha   90.00
_cell.angle_beta   90.00
_cell.angle_gamma   90.00
#
_symmetry.space_group_name_H-M   'P 1'
#
loop_
_entity.id
_entity.type
_entity.pdbx_description
1 polymer ?
#
loop_
_entity_poly.entity_id
_entity_poly.type
_entity_poly.pdbx_seq_one_letter_code
_entity_poly.pdbx_strand_id
1 'polypeptide(L)' 'MKRFLGLLLALTGLGGALWGGAHVLTTGATTPLHLTPDWSLPAMGVGLIGVALLTLGFVWLRE' A
#
# COMPACT_ATOMS: atom_id res chain seq x y z
N MET A 1 -23.62 6.70 -2.10
CA MET A 1 -22.89 5.65 -1.33
C MET A 1 -21.64 5.14 -2.04
N LYS A 2 -21.70 4.72 -3.31
CA LYS A 2 -20.52 4.20 -4.05
C LYS A 2 -19.30 5.11 -4.01
N ARG A 3 -19.46 6.40 -4.32
CA ARG A 3 -18.38 7.40 -4.28
C ARG A 3 -17.76 7.60 -2.89
N PHE A 4 -18.58 7.54 -1.84
CA PHE A 4 -18.08 7.61 -0.46
C PHE A 4 -17.23 6.39 -0.11
N LEU A 5 -17.67 5.19 -0.47
CA LEU A 5 -16.89 3.96 -0.32
C LEU A 5 -15.61 3.99 -1.17
N GLY A 6 -15.69 4.51 -2.40
CA GLY A 6 -14.54 4.72 -3.27
C GLY A 6 -13.49 5.65 -2.65
N LEU A 7 -13.93 6.74 -2.02
CA LEU A 7 -13.05 7.64 -1.27
C LEU A 7 -12.36 6.94 -0.09
N LEU A 8 -13.11 6.16 0.68
CA LEU A 8 -12.60 5.37 1.80
C LEU A 8 -11.52 4.36 1.34
N LEU A 9 -11.79 3.66 0.24
CA LEU A 9 -10.85 2.72 -0.37
C LEU A 9 -9.59 3.43 -0.88
N ALA A 10 -9.75 4.58 -1.53
CA ALA A 10 -8.62 5.37 -2.02
C ALA A 10 -7.74 5.87 -0.87
N LEU A 11 -8.32 6.41 0.19
CA LEU A 11 -7.55 6.90 1.35
C LEU A 11 -6.83 5.76 2.08
N THR A 12 -7.51 4.63 2.29
CA THR A 12 -6.93 3.44 2.93
C THR A 12 -5.81 2.85 2.07
N GLY A 13 -6.06 2.73 0.77
CA GLY A 13 -5.09 2.23 -0.20
C GLY A 13 -3.84 3.10 -0.30
N LEU A 14 -4.02 4.42 -0.29
CA LEU A 14 -2.92 5.39 -0.28
C LEU A 14 -2.04 5.21 0.96
N GLY A 15 -2.65 5.08 2.14
CA GLY A 15 -1.92 4.82 3.38
C GLY A 15 -1.10 3.54 3.32
N GLY A 16 -1.69 2.44 2.86
CA GLY A 16 -0.99 1.15 2.73
C GLY A 16 0.16 1.19 1.72
N ALA A 17 -0.05 1.82 0.55
CA ALA A 17 0.95 1.94 -0.49
C ALA A 17 2.14 2.80 -0.04
N LEU A 18 1.87 3.94 0.59
CA LEU A 18 2.91 4.84 1.09
C LEU A 18 3.68 4.21 2.25
N TRP A 19 3.00 3.59 3.21
CA TRP A 19 3.67 2.94 4.33
C TRP A 19 4.53 1.76 3.87
N GLY A 20 3.97 0.86 3.05
CA GLY A 20 4.70 -0.30 2.53
C GLY A 20 5.91 0.11 1.68
N GLY A 21 5.74 1.07 0.78
CA GLY A 21 6.84 1.61 -0.04
C GLY A 21 7.91 2.29 0.82
N ALA A 22 7.51 3.18 1.73
CA ALA A 22 8.45 3.86 2.62
C ALA A 22 9.23 2.86 3.48
N HIS A 23 8.57 1.87 4.07
CA HIS A 23 9.23 0.86 4.89
C HIS A 23 10.22 0.02 4.10
N VAL A 24 9.88 -0.44 2.89
CA VAL A 24 10.82 -1.19 2.03
C VAL A 24 12.05 -0.34 1.70
N LEU A 25 11.85 0.94 1.38
CA LEU A 25 12.93 1.84 0.99
C LEU A 25 13.81 2.28 2.17
N THR A 26 13.25 2.50 3.36
CA THR A 26 14.02 2.95 4.53
C THR A 26 14.73 1.82 5.25
N THR A 27 14.13 0.63 5.32
CA THR A 27 14.78 -0.53 5.95
C THR A 27 15.82 -1.21 5.05
N GLY A 28 15.66 -1.11 3.72
CA GLY A 28 16.66 -1.56 2.74
C GLY A 28 17.89 -0.66 2.61
N ALA A 29 17.87 0.57 3.13
CA ALA A 29 18.99 1.51 3.02
C ALA A 29 20.08 1.29 4.08
N THR A 30 19.76 0.66 5.21
CA THR A 30 20.70 0.45 6.34
C THR A 30 21.20 -0.98 6.47
N THR A 31 20.65 -1.90 5.68
CA THR A 31 20.92 -3.33 5.76
C THR A 31 20.94 -3.88 4.34
N PRO A 32 21.96 -4.63 3.91
CA PRO A 32 21.95 -5.27 2.58
C PRO A 32 20.59 -5.95 2.40
N LEU A 33 20.05 -5.92 1.18
CA LEU A 33 18.74 -6.42 0.76
C LEU A 33 18.58 -7.93 1.00
N HIS A 34 18.78 -8.38 2.24
CA HIS A 34 18.27 -9.61 2.75
C HIS A 34 16.78 -9.33 2.85
N LEU A 35 16.01 -9.93 1.94
CA LEU A 35 14.58 -10.14 2.11
C LEU A 35 14.42 -11.00 3.38
N THR A 36 14.61 -10.39 4.54
CA THR A 36 14.40 -11.06 5.82
C THR A 36 12.91 -11.32 5.89
N PRO A 37 12.51 -12.61 5.98
CA PRO A 37 11.11 -13.01 5.88
C PRO A 37 10.20 -12.25 6.85
N ASP A 38 10.77 -11.82 7.96
CA ASP A 38 10.06 -11.26 9.11
C ASP A 38 9.60 -9.81 8.91
N TRP A 39 10.18 -9.05 7.97
CA TRP A 39 9.88 -7.60 7.84
C TRP A 39 9.64 -7.09 6.43
N SER A 40 10.40 -7.53 5.42
CA SER A 40 10.25 -7.00 4.05
C SER A 40 9.02 -7.58 3.32
N LEU A 41 8.70 -8.85 3.55
CA LEU A 41 7.53 -9.52 2.96
C LEU A 41 6.19 -8.91 3.42
N PRO A 42 5.96 -8.70 4.73
CA PRO A 42 4.76 -8.00 5.20
C PRO A 42 4.65 -6.57 4.64
N ALA A 43 5.76 -5.81 4.61
CA ALA A 43 5.76 -4.44 4.10
C ALA A 43 5.41 -4.39 2.60
N MET A 44 5.98 -5.29 1.80
CA MET A 44 5.63 -5.43 0.38
C MET A 44 4.15 -5.84 0.20
N GLY A 45 3.66 -6.77 1.00
CA GLY A 45 2.26 -7.21 0.97
C GLY A 45 1.29 -6.06 1.24
N VAL A 46 1.53 -5.29 2.31
CA VAL A 46 0.72 -4.11 2.64
C VAL A 46 0.80 -3.06 1.54
N GLY A 47 1.98 -2.84 0.96
CA GLY A 47 2.16 -1.94 -0.18
C GLY A 47 1.31 -2.33 -1.38
N LEU A 48 1.34 -3.60 -1.79
CA LEU A 48 0.58 -4.12 -2.91
C LEU A 48 -0.94 -4.11 -2.66
N ILE A 49 -1.37 -4.48 -1.45
CA ILE A 49 -2.78 -4.38 -1.04
C ILE A 49 -3.23 -2.92 -1.10
N GLY A 50 -2.37 -1.99 -0.65
CA GLY A 50 -2.62 -0.56 -0.73
C GLY A 50 -2.87 -0.09 -2.16
N VAL A 51 -2.01 -0.49 -3.10
CA VAL A 51 -2.16 -0.16 -4.53
C VAL A 51 -3.46 -0.73 -5.12
N ALA A 52 -3.84 -1.95 -4.75
CA ALA A 52 -5.08 -2.57 -5.20
C ALA A 52 -6.32 -1.82 -4.70
N LEU A 53 -6.36 -1.46 -3.41
CA LEU A 53 -7.45 -0.68 -2.82
C LEU A 53 -7.54 0.73 -3.41
N LEU A 54 -6.39 1.36 -3.66
CA LEU A 54 -6.30 2.67 -4.31
C LEU A 54 -6.94 2.62 -5.70
N THR A 55 -6.59 1.60 -6.48
CA THR A 55 -7.12 1.38 -7.83
C THR A 55 -8.63 1.17 -7.80
N LEU A 56 -9.12 0.30 -6.91
CA LEU A 56 -10.55 0.03 -6.76
C LEU A 56 -11.31 1.31 -6.32
N GLY A 57 -10.73 2.06 -5.39
CA GLY A 57 -11.29 3.32 -4.90
C GLY A 57 -11.47 4.35 -6.00
N PHE A 58 -10.46 4.51 -6.87
CA PHE A 58 -10.57 5.41 -8.03
C PHE A 58 -11.59 4.95 -9.06
N VAL A 59 -11.70 3.64 -9.33
CA VAL A 59 -12.75 3.11 -10.22
C VAL A 59 -14.13 3.47 -9.68
N TRP A 60 -14.37 3.28 -8.38
CA TRP A 60 -15.66 3.54 -7.75
C TRP A 60 -15.98 5.03 -7.58
N LEU A 61 -14.97 5.90 -7.57
CA LEU A 61 -15.13 7.36 -7.60
C LEU A 61 -15.49 7.87 -9.00
N ARG A 62 -14.99 7.20 -10.04
CA ARG A 62 -15.26 7.54 -11.45
C ARG A 62 -16.70 7.19 -11.85
N GLU A 63 -17.22 6.07 -11.35
CA GLU A 63 -18.63 5.68 -11.51
C GLU A 63 -19.60 6.65 -10.78
#